data_AF-A0A817YQX7-F1
#
_entry.id   AF-A0A817YQX7-F1
#
_cell.length_a   1.000
_cell.length_b   1.000
_cell.length_c   1.000
_cell.angle_alpha   90.00
_cell.angle_beta   90.00
_cell.angle_gamma   90.00
#
_symmetry.space_group_name_H-M   'P 1'
#
loop_
_entity.id
_entity.type
_entity.pdbx_description
1 polymer ?
#
loop_
_entity_poly.entity_id
_entity_poly.type
_entity_poly.pdbx_seq_one_letter_code
_entity_poly.pdbx_strand_id
1 'polypeptide(L)'
;MSGITSDQVTNKHPSLVDDTIFHENDLDDEAKHQFSFHSEILKAFEINRRSLLGNDKMTPVGRHILFSMFNSMHTTCKRMLNYAAVNNQLLHFGLPEKGPLIICGLPRTGSTLLYNLLSCDPNCRAPLVTDMMGECIPPIPRSNVAEHQQRALTVQFLGKSRNQLVNRSNNMAAAHPSFPIEEDTLIFFQAGLSSSFMLTNSYDPCELNTWIYDETNKDYAYDYHKVYLHLLNAVDMPHSHWLLKWSRHLLYLDTVFEHYPNAAIILTHRNLVETIPSWCQFMWTLVSAFYEETDLTSKIRATTQAIRYIDKLIECLMILRTKPAYIERQSKKAILDVLYDDIMEQPIAAVRHIYDYFGFSWSPEFEAAMQSWLRENPQGKQGRHTYSLAEFGLTQDEIETRYADYIKTFLRSPSRTDLSLDALDTQ
;
A
#
# COMPACT_ATOMS: atom_id res chain seq x y z
N MET A 1 30.71 49.49 15.41
CA MET A 1 30.22 48.24 16.01
C MET A 1 28.81 48.01 15.50
N SER A 2 28.66 47.06 14.57
CA SER A 2 27.44 46.53 13.93
C SER A 2 27.76 46.35 12.44
N GLY A 3 27.44 45.26 11.75
CA GLY A 3 26.71 44.07 12.15
C GLY A 3 27.23 42.85 11.41
N ILE A 4 27.16 41.72 12.09
CA ILE A 4 27.21 40.39 11.50
C ILE A 4 25.78 40.10 11.05
N THR A 5 25.55 39.96 9.74
CA THR A 5 24.34 39.34 9.21
C THR A 5 24.65 38.66 7.88
N SER A 6 24.64 37.33 7.89
CA SER A 6 23.70 36.50 7.14
C SER A 6 24.29 35.11 7.00
N ASP A 7 23.44 34.14 7.33
CA ASP A 7 23.72 32.73 7.46
C ASP A 7 24.32 32.14 6.18
N GLN A 8 25.61 31.81 6.22
CA GLN A 8 26.14 30.75 5.37
C GLN A 8 25.70 29.42 5.98
N VAL A 9 24.46 29.01 5.66
CA VAL A 9 24.08 27.60 5.72
C VAL A 9 25.00 26.86 4.76
N THR A 10 26.01 26.20 5.32
CA THR A 10 26.92 25.32 4.60
C THR A 10 26.10 24.16 4.06
N ASN A 11 25.68 24.26 2.80
CA ASN A 11 24.92 23.21 2.14
C ASN A 11 25.86 22.01 1.92
N LYS A 12 25.86 21.07 2.87
CA LYS A 12 26.72 19.86 2.86
C LYS A 12 26.41 18.88 1.73
N HIS A 13 25.37 19.14 0.93
CA HIS A 13 24.93 18.28 -0.15
C HIS A 13 24.80 19.09 -1.45
N PRO A 14 25.13 18.50 -2.62
CA PRO A 14 24.91 19.16 -3.91
C PRO A 14 23.42 19.54 -4.05
N SER A 15 23.15 20.73 -4.59
CA SER A 15 21.79 21.18 -4.87
C SER A 15 21.13 20.21 -5.85
N LEU A 16 20.06 19.54 -5.42
CA LEU A 16 19.16 18.87 -6.36
C LEU A 16 18.58 19.96 -7.27
N VAL A 17 18.55 19.69 -8.57
CA VAL A 17 18.01 20.65 -9.56
C VAL A 17 16.52 20.83 -9.27
N ASP A 18 16.08 22.06 -9.05
CA ASP A 18 14.69 22.42 -8.65
C ASP A 18 13.67 22.15 -9.78
N ASP A 19 14.14 21.91 -11.02
CA ASP A 19 13.36 21.69 -12.26
C ASP A 19 12.54 20.38 -12.31
N THR A 20 12.36 19.70 -11.17
CA THR A 20 11.76 18.34 -11.09
C THR A 20 10.61 18.26 -10.08
N ILE A 21 10.12 19.41 -9.63
CA ILE A 21 8.91 19.53 -8.82
C ILE A 21 7.71 19.52 -9.77
N PHE A 22 6.64 18.82 -9.40
CA PHE A 22 5.36 18.97 -10.11
C PHE A 22 4.87 20.39 -9.87
N HIS A 23 4.83 21.20 -10.92
CA HIS A 23 4.38 22.58 -10.86
C HIS A 23 2.95 22.68 -11.39
N GLU A 24 2.22 23.68 -10.94
CA GLU A 24 0.87 23.93 -11.45
C GLU A 24 0.85 24.08 -12.98
N ASN A 25 1.89 24.67 -13.56
CA ASN A 25 2.06 24.83 -15.01
C ASN A 25 2.36 23.53 -15.77
N ASP A 26 2.53 22.40 -15.08
CA ASP A 26 2.65 21.10 -15.74
C ASP A 26 1.31 20.54 -16.22
N LEU A 27 0.20 21.03 -15.68
CA LEU A 27 -1.13 20.66 -16.12
C LEU A 27 -1.67 21.65 -17.15
N ASP A 28 -2.34 21.11 -18.16
CA ASP A 28 -3.08 21.92 -19.12
C ASP A 28 -4.32 22.52 -18.43
N ASP A 29 -4.81 23.67 -18.91
CA ASP A 29 -5.93 24.37 -18.26
C ASP A 29 -7.21 23.52 -18.20
N GLU A 30 -7.42 22.66 -19.21
CA GLU A 30 -8.50 21.67 -19.20
C GLU A 30 -8.36 20.68 -18.04
N ALA A 31 -7.15 20.16 -17.80
CA ALA A 31 -6.89 19.23 -16.71
C ALA A 31 -7.06 19.90 -15.34
N LYS A 32 -6.63 21.16 -15.19
CA LYS A 32 -6.84 21.93 -13.95
C LYS A 32 -8.32 22.14 -13.67
N HIS A 33 -9.09 22.47 -14.71
CA HIS A 33 -10.53 22.69 -14.60
C HIS A 33 -11.28 21.40 -14.23
N GLN A 34 -10.96 20.30 -14.92
CA GLN A 34 -11.63 19.02 -14.73
C GLN A 34 -11.27 18.34 -13.41
N PHE A 35 -10.02 18.44 -12.96
CA PHE A 35 -9.51 17.76 -11.78
C PHE A 35 -9.11 18.76 -10.70
N SER A 36 -10.08 19.45 -10.09
CA SER A 36 -9.84 20.48 -9.06
C SER A 36 -8.98 20.01 -7.88
N PHE A 37 -9.00 18.70 -7.59
CA PHE A 37 -8.17 18.05 -6.56
C PHE A 37 -6.67 18.04 -6.87
N HIS A 38 -6.23 18.46 -8.06
CA HIS A 38 -4.81 18.57 -8.42
C HIS A 38 -4.03 19.50 -7.47
N SER A 39 -4.70 20.51 -6.91
CA SER A 39 -4.11 21.44 -5.95
C SER A 39 -3.72 20.74 -4.63
N GLU A 40 -4.49 19.76 -4.18
CA GLU A 40 -4.16 18.94 -3.01
C GLU A 40 -3.04 17.94 -3.33
N ILE A 41 -2.97 17.42 -4.56
CA ILE A 41 -1.82 16.61 -5.02
C ILE A 41 -0.53 17.44 -4.99
N LEU A 42 -0.57 18.68 -5.48
CA LEU A 42 0.57 19.60 -5.43
C LEU A 42 1.03 19.84 -3.98
N LYS A 43 0.09 20.07 -3.04
CA LYS A 43 0.39 20.22 -1.61
C LYS A 43 1.02 18.94 -1.03
N ALA A 44 0.48 17.77 -1.37
CA ALA A 44 1.02 16.48 -0.95
C ALA A 44 2.47 16.32 -1.39
N PHE A 45 2.78 16.63 -2.66
CA PHE A 45 4.15 16.59 -3.16
C PHE A 45 5.07 17.61 -2.50
N GLU A 46 4.59 18.82 -2.21
CA GLU A 46 5.39 19.82 -1.51
C GLU A 46 5.74 19.40 -0.07
N ILE A 47 4.84 18.72 0.63
CA ILE A 47 5.12 18.14 1.96
C ILE A 47 6.20 17.06 1.87
N ASN A 48 6.12 16.17 0.88
CA ASN A 48 7.16 15.16 0.63
C ASN A 48 8.50 15.80 0.27
N ARG A 49 8.49 16.83 -0.58
CA ARG A 49 9.69 17.56 -1.01
C ARG A 49 10.38 18.24 0.17
N ARG A 50 9.64 19.01 0.98
CA ARG A 50 10.20 19.67 2.18
C ARG A 50 10.78 18.65 3.15
N SER A 51 10.10 17.52 3.34
CA SER A 51 10.58 16.43 4.19
C SER A 51 11.87 15.79 3.66
N LEU A 52 11.99 15.59 2.35
CA LEU A 52 13.20 15.06 1.72
C LEU A 52 14.37 16.06 1.80
N LEU A 53 14.13 17.34 1.48
CA LEU A 53 15.16 18.38 1.46
C LEU A 53 15.69 18.68 2.86
N GLY A 54 14.80 18.72 3.86
CA GLY A 54 15.13 18.92 5.27
C GLY A 54 15.80 17.72 5.94
N ASN A 55 15.91 16.56 5.28
CA ASN A 55 16.53 15.38 5.86
C ASN A 55 18.05 15.35 5.63
N ASP A 56 18.81 15.92 6.55
CA ASP A 56 20.28 15.99 6.53
C ASP A 56 20.99 14.67 6.86
N LYS A 57 20.24 13.61 7.23
CA LYS A 57 20.77 12.29 7.59
C LYS A 57 20.88 11.32 6.41
N MET A 58 20.29 11.67 5.26
CA MET A 58 20.33 10.83 4.08
C MET A 58 21.69 10.86 3.38
N THR A 59 22.12 9.70 2.87
CA THR A 59 23.28 9.65 1.97
C THR A 59 22.98 10.43 0.68
N PRO A 60 24.01 10.97 -0.02
CA PRO A 60 23.82 11.56 -1.34
C PRO A 60 23.11 10.62 -2.33
N VAL A 61 23.48 9.33 -2.33
CA VAL A 61 22.87 8.30 -3.19
C VAL A 61 21.41 8.06 -2.79
N GLY A 62 21.14 7.88 -1.50
CA GLY A 62 19.78 7.66 -1.01
C GLY A 62 18.86 8.83 -1.31
N ARG A 63 19.35 10.06 -1.12
CA ARG A 63 18.65 11.31 -1.48
C ARG A 63 18.34 11.34 -2.98
N HIS A 64 19.31 11.03 -3.84
CA HIS A 64 19.11 10.99 -5.30
C HIS A 64 18.05 9.95 -5.71
N ILE A 65 18.06 8.76 -5.11
CA ILE A 65 17.12 7.69 -5.45
C ILE A 65 15.68 8.07 -5.05
N LEU A 66 15.47 8.57 -3.82
CA LEU A 66 14.12 8.99 -3.40
C LEU A 66 13.61 10.16 -4.24
N PHE A 67 14.49 11.11 -4.55
CA PHE A 67 14.15 12.22 -5.44
C PHE A 67 13.73 11.73 -6.83
N SER A 68 14.49 10.81 -7.42
CA SER A 68 14.16 10.19 -8.72
C SER A 68 12.83 9.44 -8.67
N MET A 69 12.54 8.73 -7.57
CA MET A 69 11.26 8.05 -7.37
C MET A 69 10.09 9.04 -7.31
N PHE A 70 10.21 10.14 -6.56
CA PHE A 70 9.18 11.17 -6.52
C PHE A 70 8.97 11.83 -7.88
N ASN A 71 10.06 12.17 -8.59
CA ASN A 71 9.94 12.73 -9.92
C ASN A 71 9.23 11.78 -10.90
N SER A 72 9.48 10.46 -10.80
CA SER A 72 8.77 9.46 -11.60
C SER A 72 7.28 9.39 -11.24
N MET A 73 6.93 9.50 -9.96
CA MET A 73 5.53 9.56 -9.49
C MET A 73 4.83 10.83 -10.01
N HIS A 74 5.49 11.98 -9.92
CA HIS A 74 5.01 13.28 -10.41
C HIS A 74 4.76 13.24 -11.92
N THR A 75 5.75 12.75 -12.68
CA THR A 75 5.66 12.62 -14.14
C THR A 75 4.48 11.75 -14.53
N THR A 76 4.24 10.67 -13.79
CA THR A 76 3.11 9.76 -14.04
C THR A 76 1.78 10.46 -13.74
N CYS A 77 1.66 11.15 -12.61
CA CYS A 77 0.47 11.92 -12.25
C CYS A 77 0.12 12.96 -13.30
N LYS A 78 1.09 13.80 -13.69
CA LYS A 78 0.95 14.79 -14.77
C LYS A 78 0.43 14.16 -16.05
N ARG A 79 1.12 13.11 -16.52
CA ARG A 79 0.74 12.41 -17.77
C ARG A 79 -0.66 11.84 -17.69
N MET A 80 -1.02 11.25 -16.56
CA MET A 80 -2.34 10.67 -16.34
C MET A 80 -3.43 11.76 -16.40
N LEU A 81 -3.29 12.84 -15.64
CA LEU A 81 -4.30 13.90 -15.58
C LEU A 81 -4.47 14.61 -16.93
N ASN A 82 -3.39 14.97 -17.61
CA ASN A 82 -3.48 15.59 -18.94
C ASN A 82 -4.07 14.61 -19.97
N TYR A 83 -3.68 13.33 -19.93
CA TYR A 83 -4.26 12.31 -20.81
C TYR A 83 -5.76 12.13 -20.56
N ALA A 84 -6.18 12.05 -19.29
CA ALA A 84 -7.58 11.92 -18.89
C ALA A 84 -8.41 13.14 -19.29
N ALA A 85 -7.83 14.34 -19.23
CA ALA A 85 -8.49 15.57 -19.63
C ALA A 85 -8.80 15.59 -21.14
N VAL A 86 -7.79 15.29 -21.96
CA VAL A 86 -7.93 15.20 -23.42
C VAL A 86 -8.86 14.05 -23.83
N ASN A 87 -8.93 12.98 -23.03
CA ASN A 87 -9.71 11.78 -23.32
C ASN A 87 -10.84 11.55 -22.29
N ASN A 88 -11.55 12.62 -21.90
CA ASN A 88 -12.55 12.56 -20.83
C ASN A 88 -13.67 11.53 -21.06
N GLN A 89 -13.95 11.15 -22.31
CA GLN A 89 -14.91 10.10 -22.66
C GLN A 89 -14.54 8.73 -22.07
N LEU A 90 -13.25 8.49 -21.81
CA LEU A 90 -12.77 7.27 -21.16
C LEU A 90 -13.18 7.21 -19.68
N LEU A 91 -13.54 8.33 -19.07
CA LEU A 91 -13.97 8.37 -17.67
C LEU A 91 -15.42 7.93 -17.46
N HIS A 92 -16.18 7.71 -18.54
CA HIS A 92 -17.53 7.14 -18.50
C HIS A 92 -17.54 5.65 -18.15
N PHE A 93 -16.39 4.96 -18.28
CA PHE A 93 -16.23 3.56 -17.88
C PHE A 93 -16.08 3.45 -16.36
N GLY A 94 -17.19 3.63 -15.66
CA GLY A 94 -17.27 3.61 -14.19
C GLY A 94 -16.91 2.27 -13.56
N LEU A 95 -16.98 2.19 -12.24
CA LEU A 95 -16.67 0.96 -11.50
C LEU A 95 -17.79 -0.09 -11.64
N PRO A 96 -17.45 -1.39 -11.50
CA PRO A 96 -18.45 -2.45 -11.39
C PRO A 96 -19.43 -2.21 -10.24
N GLU A 97 -20.66 -2.67 -10.40
CA GLU A 97 -21.75 -2.47 -9.43
C GLU A 97 -21.41 -3.00 -8.03
N LYS A 98 -20.73 -4.15 -7.94
CA LYS A 98 -20.28 -4.75 -6.67
C LYS A 98 -19.19 -3.95 -5.95
N GLY A 99 -18.65 -2.89 -6.57
CA GLY A 99 -17.51 -2.16 -6.02
C GLY A 99 -16.22 -2.98 -5.99
N PRO A 100 -15.16 -2.42 -5.42
CA PRO A 100 -13.89 -3.12 -5.24
C PRO A 100 -13.90 -4.06 -4.02
N LEU A 101 -13.19 -5.18 -4.13
CA LEU A 101 -12.72 -5.99 -3.01
C LEU A 101 -11.36 -5.45 -2.56
N ILE A 102 -11.30 -4.88 -1.35
CA ILE A 102 -10.12 -4.20 -0.82
C ILE A 102 -9.58 -4.97 0.38
N ILE A 103 -8.31 -5.37 0.29
CA ILE A 103 -7.59 -5.93 1.43
C ILE A 103 -6.84 -4.82 2.15
N CYS A 104 -7.14 -4.63 3.44
CA CYS A 104 -6.35 -3.77 4.31
C CYS A 104 -6.15 -4.42 5.67
N GLY A 105 -5.23 -3.90 6.46
CA GLY A 105 -4.85 -4.54 7.72
C GLY A 105 -3.39 -4.30 8.06
N LEU A 106 -2.96 -4.94 9.14
CA LEU A 106 -1.60 -4.79 9.63
C LEU A 106 -0.60 -5.40 8.63
N PRO A 107 0.63 -4.89 8.54
CA PRO A 107 1.66 -5.53 7.73
C PRO A 107 1.98 -6.93 8.29
N ARG A 108 2.49 -7.83 7.43
CA ARG A 108 2.96 -9.20 7.79
C ARG A 108 1.87 -10.17 8.30
N THR A 109 0.63 -9.98 7.87
CA THR A 109 -0.59 -10.76 8.20
C THR A 109 -1.02 -11.77 7.13
N GLY A 110 -0.17 -12.10 6.16
CA GLY A 110 -0.51 -13.04 5.08
C GLY A 110 -1.32 -12.44 3.92
N SER A 111 -1.59 -11.13 3.95
CA SER A 111 -2.34 -10.42 2.90
C SER A 111 -1.74 -10.58 1.49
N THR A 112 -0.41 -10.75 1.36
CA THR A 112 0.23 -11.00 0.04
C THR A 112 -0.15 -12.36 -0.54
N LEU A 113 -0.20 -13.43 0.28
CA LEU A 113 -0.67 -14.73 -0.18
C LEU A 113 -2.15 -14.62 -0.59
N LEU A 114 -2.95 -14.02 0.28
CA LEU A 114 -4.38 -13.84 0.03
C LEU A 114 -4.65 -13.04 -1.26
N TYR A 115 -3.95 -11.92 -1.47
CA TYR A 115 -4.09 -11.08 -2.67
C TYR A 115 -3.75 -11.84 -3.95
N ASN A 116 -2.68 -12.66 -3.94
CA ASN A 116 -2.32 -13.48 -5.10
C ASN A 116 -3.30 -14.61 -5.39
N LEU A 117 -3.93 -15.18 -4.35
CA LEU A 117 -4.97 -16.19 -4.55
C LEU A 117 -6.23 -15.56 -5.11
N LEU A 118 -6.68 -14.44 -4.53
CA LEU A 118 -7.86 -13.70 -5.01
C LEU A 118 -7.68 -13.22 -6.45
N SER A 119 -6.47 -12.83 -6.84
CA SER A 119 -6.17 -12.37 -8.20
C SER A 119 -6.18 -13.48 -9.26
N CYS A 120 -6.30 -14.74 -8.84
CA CYS A 120 -6.50 -15.86 -9.75
C CYS A 120 -7.93 -15.91 -10.32
N ASP A 121 -8.90 -15.14 -9.81
CA ASP A 121 -10.26 -15.11 -10.36
C ASP A 121 -10.23 -14.47 -11.75
N PRO A 122 -10.60 -15.21 -12.83
CA PRO A 122 -10.60 -14.67 -14.18
C PRO A 122 -11.57 -13.51 -14.38
N ASN A 123 -12.54 -13.31 -13.48
CA ASN A 123 -13.51 -12.23 -13.55
C ASN A 123 -13.09 -10.99 -12.76
N CYS A 124 -12.06 -11.08 -11.92
CA CYS A 124 -11.53 -9.94 -11.18
C CYS A 124 -10.40 -9.25 -11.94
N ARG A 125 -10.13 -7.98 -11.59
CA ARG A 125 -8.95 -7.26 -12.08
C ARG A 125 -8.19 -6.68 -10.90
N ALA A 126 -6.93 -7.07 -10.78
CA ALA A 126 -5.93 -6.44 -9.92
C ALA A 126 -4.98 -5.58 -10.77
N PRO A 127 -4.55 -4.39 -10.31
CA PRO A 127 -3.56 -3.60 -11.03
C PRO A 127 -2.25 -4.36 -11.27
N LEU A 128 -1.74 -4.31 -12.50
CA LEU A 128 -0.39 -4.80 -12.79
C LEU A 128 0.65 -3.74 -12.43
N VAL A 129 1.89 -4.13 -12.12
CA VAL A 129 2.97 -3.14 -11.94
C VAL A 129 3.12 -2.25 -13.18
N THR A 130 2.96 -2.83 -14.37
CA THR A 130 3.01 -2.10 -15.65
C THR A 130 1.84 -1.16 -15.87
N ASP A 131 0.73 -1.37 -15.15
CA ASP A 131 -0.40 -0.45 -15.14
C ASP A 131 -0.10 0.78 -14.29
N MET A 132 0.93 0.76 -13.42
CA MET A 132 1.18 1.80 -12.41
C MET A 132 2.60 2.40 -12.45
N MET A 133 3.51 1.84 -13.25
CA MET A 133 4.91 2.28 -13.30
C MET A 133 5.44 2.36 -14.74
N GLY A 134 6.49 3.16 -14.91
CA GLY A 134 7.14 3.34 -16.21
C GLY A 134 6.20 4.01 -17.21
N GLU A 135 6.07 3.43 -18.40
CA GLU A 135 5.25 3.94 -19.50
C GLU A 135 3.79 3.50 -19.39
N CYS A 136 3.17 3.68 -18.21
CA CYS A 136 1.80 3.21 -17.94
C CYS A 136 0.69 4.02 -18.66
N ILE A 137 1.00 5.20 -19.21
CA ILE A 137 0.05 6.06 -19.93
C ILE A 137 0.46 6.19 -21.42
N PRO A 138 -0.41 5.89 -22.39
CA PRO A 138 -1.82 5.48 -22.23
C PRO A 138 -2.00 4.08 -21.64
N PRO A 139 -3.15 3.78 -21.00
CA PRO A 139 -3.46 2.44 -20.52
C PRO A 139 -3.62 1.48 -21.71
N ILE A 140 -3.33 0.20 -21.48
CA ILE A 140 -3.45 -0.85 -22.49
C ILE A 140 -4.24 -2.04 -21.93
N PRO A 141 -4.97 -2.80 -22.77
CA PRO A 141 -5.67 -3.99 -22.33
C PRO A 141 -4.68 -5.12 -22.01
N ARG A 142 -5.00 -5.98 -21.04
CA ARG A 142 -4.16 -7.14 -20.70
C ARG A 142 -3.94 -8.11 -21.86
N SER A 143 -4.82 -8.10 -22.87
CA SER A 143 -4.67 -8.87 -24.11
C SER A 143 -3.47 -8.42 -24.96
N ASN A 144 -2.93 -7.21 -24.76
CA ASN A 144 -1.73 -6.72 -25.41
C ASN A 144 -0.46 -7.23 -24.70
N VAL A 145 -0.25 -8.55 -24.77
CA VAL A 145 0.82 -9.26 -24.06
C VAL A 145 2.21 -8.73 -24.42
N ALA A 146 2.46 -8.40 -25.69
CA ALA A 146 3.77 -7.95 -26.16
C ALA A 146 4.17 -6.61 -25.53
N GLU A 147 3.24 -5.65 -25.48
CA GLU A 147 3.52 -4.34 -24.88
C GLU A 147 3.66 -4.43 -23.36
N HIS A 148 2.84 -5.25 -22.69
CA HIS A 148 3.02 -5.52 -21.26
C HIS A 148 4.40 -6.14 -20.96
N GLN A 149 4.89 -7.05 -21.79
CA GLN A 149 6.24 -7.62 -21.65
C GLN A 149 7.32 -6.54 -21.81
N GLN A 150 7.18 -5.63 -22.79
CA GLN A 150 8.09 -4.51 -22.96
C GLN A 150 8.09 -3.57 -21.75
N ARG A 151 6.90 -3.16 -21.27
CA ARG A 151 6.76 -2.31 -20.06
C ARG A 151 7.36 -3.01 -18.83
N ALA A 152 7.16 -4.31 -18.69
CA ALA A 152 7.71 -5.10 -17.59
C ALA A 152 9.25 -5.14 -17.61
N LEU A 153 9.87 -5.23 -18.79
CA LEU A 153 11.34 -5.15 -18.93
C LEU A 153 11.87 -3.79 -18.47
N THR A 154 11.19 -2.69 -18.85
CA THR A 154 11.55 -1.34 -18.39
C THR A 154 11.46 -1.22 -16.87
N VAL A 155 10.35 -1.66 -16.28
CA VAL A 155 10.16 -1.68 -14.81
C VAL A 155 11.24 -2.51 -14.13
N GLN A 156 11.54 -3.71 -14.65
CA GLN A 156 12.57 -4.59 -14.09
C GLN A 156 13.97 -3.96 -14.18
N PHE A 157 14.29 -3.29 -15.30
CA PHE A 157 15.56 -2.60 -15.48
C PHE A 157 15.74 -1.47 -14.46
N LEU A 158 14.71 -0.63 -14.27
CA LEU A 158 14.71 0.43 -13.27
C LEU A 158 14.89 -0.13 -11.85
N GLY A 159 14.17 -1.20 -11.52
CA GLY A 159 14.29 -1.88 -10.22
C GLY A 159 15.69 -2.46 -9.97
N LYS A 160 16.28 -3.15 -10.96
CA LYS A 160 17.64 -3.70 -10.88
C LYS A 160 18.69 -2.59 -10.72
N SER A 161 18.57 -1.52 -11.50
CA SER A 161 19.49 -0.37 -11.45
C SER A 161 19.47 0.29 -10.08
N ARG A 162 18.28 0.50 -9.50
CA ARG A 162 18.12 1.01 -8.13
C ARG A 162 18.78 0.10 -7.09
N ASN A 163 18.53 -1.21 -7.18
CA ASN A 163 19.07 -2.19 -6.23
C ASN A 163 20.61 -2.27 -6.28
N GLN A 164 21.20 -2.06 -7.46
CA GLN A 164 22.66 -1.96 -7.61
C GLN A 164 23.21 -0.68 -6.96
N LEU A 165 22.55 0.46 -7.17
CA LEU A 165 22.99 1.74 -6.59
C LEU A 165 22.99 1.76 -5.06
N VAL A 166 22.05 1.06 -4.41
CA VAL A 166 22.00 0.96 -2.94
C VAL A 166 22.93 -0.12 -2.36
N ASN A 167 23.71 -0.84 -3.18
CA ASN A 167 24.63 -1.92 -2.74
C ASN A 167 23.99 -2.97 -1.80
N ARG A 168 22.68 -3.25 -1.92
CA ARG A 168 21.93 -4.12 -0.99
C ARG A 168 20.99 -5.11 -1.68
N SER A 169 21.31 -5.46 -2.91
CA SER A 169 20.47 -6.22 -3.84
C SER A 169 19.86 -7.53 -3.29
N ASN A 170 20.44 -8.15 -2.25
CA ASN A 170 20.03 -9.47 -1.79
C ASN A 170 18.95 -9.46 -0.69
N ASN A 171 18.91 -8.46 0.20
CA ASN A 171 17.99 -8.50 1.35
C ASN A 171 16.59 -7.93 1.05
N MET A 172 16.48 -6.96 0.13
CA MET A 172 15.19 -6.33 -0.18
C MET A 172 14.27 -7.26 -0.99
N ALA A 173 14.82 -7.97 -1.98
CA ALA A 173 14.04 -8.89 -2.83
C ALA A 173 13.45 -10.06 -2.03
N ALA A 174 14.15 -10.52 -0.99
CA ALA A 174 13.63 -11.54 -0.06
C ALA A 174 12.56 -10.98 0.89
N ALA A 175 12.69 -9.72 1.32
CA ALA A 175 11.77 -9.09 2.27
C ALA A 175 10.48 -8.55 1.62
N HIS A 176 10.52 -8.24 0.32
CA HIS A 176 9.39 -7.81 -0.51
C HIS A 176 9.58 -8.28 -1.96
N PRO A 177 9.18 -9.52 -2.30
CA PRO A 177 9.23 -9.99 -3.67
C PRO A 177 8.33 -9.13 -4.54
N SER A 178 8.83 -8.66 -5.69
CA SER A 178 8.00 -8.01 -6.71
C SER A 178 7.27 -9.09 -7.50
N PHE A 179 5.94 -9.00 -7.55
CA PHE A 179 5.11 -9.87 -8.37
C PHE A 179 4.61 -9.08 -9.60
N PRO A 180 4.19 -9.74 -10.70
CA PRO A 180 3.61 -9.03 -11.85
C PRO A 180 2.34 -8.23 -11.49
N ILE A 181 1.59 -8.75 -10.50
CA ILE A 181 0.45 -8.10 -9.87
C ILE A 181 0.96 -7.40 -8.61
N GLU A 182 0.56 -6.16 -8.41
CA GLU A 182 1.05 -5.34 -7.30
C GLU A 182 -0.11 -4.58 -6.65
N GLU A 183 0.19 -4.01 -5.50
CA GLU A 183 -0.71 -3.21 -4.69
C GLU A 183 -1.06 -1.88 -5.38
N ASP A 184 -2.32 -1.46 -5.29
CA ASP A 184 -2.79 -0.14 -5.75
C ASP A 184 -2.13 1.04 -4.99
N THR A 185 -1.37 0.72 -3.92
CA THR A 185 -0.40 1.60 -3.27
C THR A 185 0.38 2.51 -4.23
N LEU A 186 0.82 1.99 -5.39
CA LEU A 186 1.61 2.78 -6.34
C LEU A 186 0.79 3.89 -7.00
N ILE A 187 -0.52 3.72 -7.18
CA ILE A 187 -1.42 4.77 -7.67
C ILE A 187 -1.52 5.88 -6.61
N PHE A 188 -1.68 5.53 -5.33
CA PHE A 188 -1.68 6.53 -4.24
C PHE A 188 -0.35 7.28 -4.12
N PHE A 189 0.77 6.62 -4.41
CA PHE A 189 2.08 7.28 -4.42
C PHE A 189 2.20 8.31 -5.55
N GLN A 190 1.58 8.06 -6.70
CA GLN A 190 1.46 9.05 -7.78
C GLN A 190 0.59 10.25 -7.39
N ALA A 191 -0.35 10.11 -6.44
CA ALA A 191 -1.10 11.25 -5.90
C ALA A 191 -0.32 12.01 -4.79
N GLY A 192 0.93 11.63 -4.50
CA GLY A 192 1.72 12.26 -3.43
C GLY A 192 1.46 11.69 -2.04
N LEU A 193 0.58 10.69 -1.91
CA LEU A 193 0.37 9.94 -0.67
C LEU A 193 1.44 8.84 -0.50
N SER A 194 2.70 9.26 -0.69
CA SER A 194 3.87 8.38 -0.79
C SER A 194 4.30 7.77 0.55
N SER A 195 5.19 6.77 0.48
CA SER A 195 5.68 6.04 1.65
C SER A 195 6.54 6.92 2.55
N SER A 196 5.95 7.46 3.61
CA SER A 196 6.69 8.10 4.71
C SER A 196 7.84 7.26 5.22
N PHE A 197 7.71 5.92 5.21
CA PHE A 197 8.72 4.99 5.71
C PHE A 197 10.14 5.21 5.17
N MET A 198 10.29 5.70 3.92
CA MET A 198 11.60 5.97 3.32
C MET A 198 12.16 7.34 3.73
N LEU A 199 11.31 8.26 4.19
CA LEU A 199 11.66 9.63 4.58
C LEU A 199 11.68 9.84 6.10
N THR A 200 11.06 8.94 6.87
CA THR A 200 10.89 9.05 8.33
C THR A 200 12.14 8.62 9.07
N ASN A 201 13.14 9.49 9.08
CA ASN A 201 14.21 9.44 10.08
C ASN A 201 14.44 10.81 10.74
N SER A 202 13.52 11.76 10.58
CA SER A 202 13.56 13.03 11.31
C SER A 202 13.22 12.75 12.77
N TYR A 203 14.01 13.30 13.70
CA TYR A 203 13.93 13.13 15.16
C TYR A 203 12.60 13.59 15.81
N ASP A 204 11.57 13.89 15.03
CA ASP A 204 10.33 14.58 15.42
C ASP A 204 9.16 14.07 14.55
N PRO A 205 7.88 14.16 14.96
CA PRO A 205 6.75 14.28 14.03
C PRO A 205 7.02 15.38 12.98
N CYS A 206 7.73 15.01 11.91
CA CYS A 206 7.82 15.85 10.73
C CYS A 206 6.42 16.05 10.15
N GLU A 207 6.22 17.19 9.51
CA GLU A 207 4.96 17.58 8.85
C GLU A 207 4.35 16.43 8.03
N LEU A 208 5.17 15.66 7.32
CA LEU A 208 4.74 14.49 6.56
C LEU A 208 4.08 13.40 7.41
N ASN A 209 4.60 13.10 8.60
CA ASN A 209 3.98 12.13 9.50
C ASN A 209 2.63 12.62 10.00
N THR A 210 2.55 13.88 10.43
CA THR A 210 1.29 14.48 10.87
C THR A 210 0.26 14.46 9.76
N TRP A 211 0.66 14.85 8.55
CA TRP A 211 -0.20 14.90 7.38
C TRP A 211 -0.64 13.50 6.91
N ILE A 212 0.21 12.48 6.98
CA ILE A 212 -0.18 11.11 6.63
C ILE A 212 -1.17 10.51 7.62
N TYR A 213 -0.99 10.77 8.92
CA TYR A 213 -1.88 10.22 9.94
C TYR A 213 -3.14 11.06 10.17
N ASP A 214 -3.31 12.17 9.44
CA ASP A 214 -4.56 12.91 9.35
C ASP A 214 -5.53 12.21 8.40
N GLU A 215 -6.62 11.69 8.97
CA GLU A 215 -7.67 10.94 8.26
C GLU A 215 -8.59 11.82 7.40
N THR A 216 -8.65 13.14 7.63
CA THR A 216 -9.69 14.03 7.08
C THR A 216 -9.39 14.62 5.71
N ASN A 217 -8.12 14.65 5.30
CA ASN A 217 -7.66 15.35 4.09
C ASN A 217 -7.06 14.37 3.08
N LYS A 218 -7.85 13.38 2.63
CA LYS A 218 -7.39 12.30 1.74
C LYS A 218 -8.28 12.02 0.53
N ASP A 219 -9.40 12.74 0.39
CA ASP A 219 -10.33 12.56 -0.74
C ASP A 219 -9.65 12.68 -2.10
N TYR A 220 -8.79 13.70 -2.26
CA TYR A 220 -8.04 13.94 -3.49
C TYR A 220 -7.28 12.70 -4.01
N ALA A 221 -6.80 11.85 -3.10
CA ALA A 221 -6.04 10.66 -3.46
C ALA A 221 -6.96 9.54 -3.98
N TYR A 222 -8.17 9.44 -3.43
CA TYR A 222 -9.20 8.51 -3.89
C TYR A 222 -9.92 9.01 -5.15
N ASP A 223 -10.08 10.33 -5.32
CA ASP A 223 -10.49 10.95 -6.58
C ASP A 223 -9.50 10.61 -7.70
N TYR A 224 -8.21 10.83 -7.47
CA TYR A 224 -7.16 10.44 -8.41
C TYR A 224 -7.20 8.93 -8.71
N HIS A 225 -7.31 8.10 -7.67
CA HIS A 225 -7.40 6.65 -7.81
C HIS A 225 -8.61 6.22 -8.66
N LYS A 226 -9.78 6.85 -8.47
CA LYS A 226 -10.99 6.58 -9.24
C LYS A 226 -10.82 6.95 -10.73
N VAL A 227 -10.22 8.11 -11.02
CA VAL A 227 -9.87 8.48 -12.41
C VAL A 227 -8.95 7.42 -13.03
N TYR A 228 -7.96 6.95 -12.27
CA TYR A 228 -7.04 5.91 -12.72
C TYR A 228 -7.76 4.61 -13.07
N LEU A 229 -8.64 4.13 -12.19
CA LEU A 229 -9.41 2.91 -12.44
C LEU A 229 -10.36 3.05 -13.64
N HIS A 230 -10.97 4.22 -13.84
CA HIS A 230 -11.84 4.45 -15.00
C HIS A 230 -11.04 4.39 -16.32
N LEU A 231 -9.81 4.93 -16.35
CA LEU A 231 -8.93 4.80 -17.51
C LEU A 231 -8.58 3.34 -17.80
N LEU A 232 -8.30 2.54 -16.77
CA LEU A 232 -8.04 1.10 -16.93
C LEU A 232 -9.29 0.33 -17.38
N ASN A 233 -10.46 0.70 -16.88
CA ASN A 233 -11.74 0.12 -17.30
C ASN A 233 -12.04 0.39 -18.78
N ALA A 234 -11.65 1.56 -19.30
CA ALA A 234 -11.87 1.92 -20.69
C ALA A 234 -11.16 0.99 -21.69
N VAL A 235 -10.09 0.32 -21.26
CA VAL A 235 -9.36 -0.65 -22.08
C VAL A 235 -9.66 -2.10 -21.70
N ASP A 236 -9.93 -2.39 -20.42
CA ASP A 236 -10.08 -3.76 -19.91
C ASP A 236 -10.81 -3.79 -18.55
N MET A 237 -12.12 -3.59 -18.55
CA MET A 237 -12.93 -3.60 -17.33
C MET A 237 -13.03 -5.00 -16.71
N PRO A 238 -12.89 -5.17 -15.38
CA PRO A 238 -13.21 -6.46 -14.73
C PRO A 238 -14.67 -6.84 -14.93
N HIS A 239 -14.94 -8.13 -15.15
CA HIS A 239 -16.30 -8.65 -15.27
C HIS A 239 -17.05 -8.69 -13.92
N SER A 240 -16.31 -8.82 -12.82
CA SER A 240 -16.86 -8.96 -11.46
C SER A 240 -16.51 -7.73 -10.59
N HIS A 241 -15.23 -7.55 -10.25
CA HIS A 241 -14.78 -6.52 -9.33
C HIS A 241 -13.30 -6.16 -9.52
N TRP A 242 -12.92 -4.99 -9.00
CA TRP A 242 -11.52 -4.64 -8.78
C TRP A 242 -11.01 -5.31 -7.50
N LEU A 243 -9.82 -5.90 -7.55
CA LEU A 243 -9.10 -6.40 -6.39
C LEU A 243 -7.99 -5.40 -6.05
N LEU A 244 -8.07 -4.80 -4.87
CA LEU A 244 -7.17 -3.75 -4.40
C LEU A 244 -6.55 -4.16 -3.06
N LYS A 245 -5.36 -3.64 -2.76
CA LYS A 245 -4.70 -3.86 -1.49
C LYS A 245 -3.75 -2.71 -1.17
N TRP A 246 -4.01 -2.07 -0.04
CA TRP A 246 -3.03 -1.23 0.62
C TRP A 246 -3.29 -1.18 2.12
N SER A 247 -2.25 -1.40 2.91
CA SER A 247 -2.37 -1.37 4.38
C SER A 247 -2.92 -0.04 4.92
N ARG A 248 -2.66 1.10 4.24
CA ARG A 248 -3.15 2.41 4.70
C ARG A 248 -4.59 2.73 4.31
N HIS A 249 -5.28 1.91 3.51
CA HIS A 249 -6.74 2.05 3.44
C HIS A 249 -7.37 2.00 4.83
N LEU A 250 -6.77 1.25 5.76
CA LEU A 250 -7.21 1.18 7.15
C LEU A 250 -7.19 2.54 7.88
N LEU A 251 -6.28 3.46 7.49
CA LEU A 251 -6.25 4.82 8.04
C LEU A 251 -7.36 5.71 7.48
N TYR A 252 -7.95 5.35 6.34
CA TYR A 252 -8.83 6.22 5.56
C TYR A 252 -10.14 5.51 5.18
N LEU A 253 -10.62 4.56 5.99
CA LEU A 253 -11.79 3.74 5.61
C LEU A 253 -13.06 4.57 5.39
N ASP A 254 -13.23 5.68 6.12
CA ASP A 254 -14.36 6.57 5.90
C ASP A 254 -14.31 7.15 4.47
N THR A 255 -13.16 7.70 4.04
CA THR A 255 -12.93 8.14 2.65
C THR A 255 -13.11 7.01 1.64
N VAL A 256 -12.61 5.79 1.93
CA VAL A 256 -12.80 4.61 1.07
C VAL A 256 -14.28 4.39 0.81
N PHE A 257 -15.10 4.39 1.86
CA PHE A 257 -16.54 4.13 1.75
C PHE A 257 -17.32 5.29 1.13
N GLU A 258 -16.82 6.52 1.20
CA GLU A 258 -17.40 7.66 0.48
C GLU A 258 -17.17 7.53 -1.04
N HIS A 259 -15.98 7.11 -1.46
CA HIS A 259 -15.62 6.99 -2.87
C HIS A 259 -16.09 5.66 -3.49
N TYR A 260 -16.14 4.61 -2.67
CA TYR A 260 -16.56 3.25 -3.01
C TYR A 260 -17.63 2.75 -2.02
N PRO A 261 -18.89 3.21 -2.13
CA PRO A 261 -19.95 2.86 -1.18
C PRO A 261 -20.22 1.36 -1.05
N ASN A 262 -19.98 0.62 -2.13
CA ASN A 262 -20.15 -0.83 -2.22
C ASN A 262 -18.85 -1.61 -1.97
N ALA A 263 -17.78 -0.98 -1.48
CA ALA A 263 -16.52 -1.68 -1.23
C ALA A 263 -16.70 -2.83 -0.23
N ALA A 264 -16.13 -3.98 -0.58
CA ALA A 264 -15.99 -5.13 0.28
C ALA A 264 -14.60 -5.08 0.93
N ILE A 265 -14.53 -4.96 2.25
CA ILE A 265 -13.26 -4.77 2.98
C ILE A 265 -12.85 -6.06 3.69
N ILE A 266 -11.66 -6.57 3.37
CA ILE A 266 -11.02 -7.65 4.12
C ILE A 266 -10.01 -7.04 5.09
N LEU A 267 -10.19 -7.31 6.38
CA LEU A 267 -9.27 -6.95 7.45
C LEU A 267 -8.44 -8.16 7.87
N THR A 268 -7.14 -8.14 7.60
CA THR A 268 -6.25 -9.27 7.97
C THR A 268 -5.63 -9.08 9.35
N HIS A 269 -5.61 -10.14 10.15
CA HIS A 269 -5.13 -10.13 11.54
C HIS A 269 -4.08 -11.21 11.80
N ARG A 270 -3.09 -10.87 12.65
CA ARG A 270 -2.08 -11.80 13.14
C ARG A 270 -1.60 -11.41 14.53
N ASN A 271 -1.07 -12.38 15.29
CA ASN A 271 -0.36 -12.13 16.53
C ASN A 271 0.83 -11.18 16.32
N LEU A 272 0.81 -10.07 17.07
CA LEU A 272 1.81 -9.02 16.97
C LEU A 272 3.16 -9.43 17.54
N VAL A 273 3.21 -10.37 18.47
CA VAL A 273 4.46 -10.97 18.96
C VAL A 273 5.25 -11.60 17.81
N GLU A 274 4.56 -12.22 16.84
CA GLU A 274 5.19 -12.83 15.67
C GLU A 274 5.44 -11.83 14.52
N THR A 275 4.59 -10.81 14.43
CA THR A 275 4.51 -9.90 13.28
C THR A 275 5.53 -8.76 13.40
N ILE A 276 5.68 -8.19 14.60
CA ILE A 276 6.48 -7.00 14.85
C ILE A 276 7.96 -7.20 14.52
N PRO A 277 8.63 -8.30 14.91
CA PRO A 277 10.05 -8.50 14.53
C PRO A 277 10.28 -8.45 13.03
N SER A 278 9.40 -9.11 12.25
CA SER A 278 9.48 -9.10 10.78
C SER A 278 9.22 -7.70 10.20
N TRP A 279 8.26 -6.97 10.75
CA TRP A 279 7.95 -5.60 10.33
C TRP A 279 9.11 -4.64 10.64
N CYS A 280 9.65 -4.68 11.86
CA CYS A 280 10.79 -3.87 12.27
C CYS A 280 12.03 -4.19 11.42
N GLN A 281 12.29 -5.47 11.11
CA GLN A 281 13.40 -5.82 10.22
C GLN A 281 13.19 -5.27 8.80
N PHE A 282 11.98 -5.37 8.26
CA PHE A 282 11.68 -4.82 6.95
C PHE A 282 11.89 -3.31 6.90
N MET A 283 11.34 -2.60 7.88
CA MET A 283 11.50 -1.16 8.05
C MET A 283 12.97 -0.77 8.19
N TRP A 284 13.73 -1.51 9.00
CA TRP A 284 15.16 -1.30 9.13
C TRP A 284 15.90 -1.50 7.82
N THR A 285 15.60 -2.58 7.09
CA THR A 285 16.22 -2.91 5.80
C THR A 285 15.92 -1.82 4.75
N LEU A 286 14.70 -1.29 4.75
CA LEU A 286 14.28 -0.21 3.86
C LEU A 286 14.99 1.11 4.21
N VAL A 287 14.91 1.55 5.46
CA VAL A 287 15.55 2.80 5.91
C VAL A 287 17.05 2.74 5.69
N SER A 288 17.73 1.69 6.14
CA SER A 288 19.19 1.60 6.03
C SER A 288 19.74 1.51 4.59
N ALA A 289 18.88 1.43 3.57
CA ALA A 289 19.28 1.58 2.16
C ALA A 289 19.53 3.03 1.74
N PHE A 290 19.01 4.02 2.48
CA PHE A 290 19.05 5.45 2.11
C PHE A 290 19.90 6.32 3.04
N TYR A 291 20.28 5.82 4.22
CA TYR A 291 20.93 6.59 5.29
C TYR A 291 22.36 6.10 5.57
N GLU A 292 23.22 7.04 5.99
CA GLU A 292 24.65 6.77 6.23
C GLU A 292 24.87 6.06 7.57
N GLU A 293 24.12 6.47 8.59
CA GLU A 293 24.14 5.84 9.91
C GLU A 293 23.39 4.50 9.88
N THR A 294 24.14 3.40 10.05
CA THR A 294 23.58 2.05 10.22
C THR A 294 23.86 1.48 11.62
N ASP A 295 24.03 2.37 12.60
CA ASP A 295 24.34 2.04 13.98
C ASP A 295 23.10 1.58 14.77
N LEU A 296 23.31 1.17 16.03
CA LEU A 296 22.24 0.74 16.92
C LEU A 296 21.18 1.84 17.13
N THR A 297 21.62 3.10 17.23
CA THR A 297 20.74 4.26 17.37
C THR A 297 19.76 4.34 16.20
N SER A 298 20.27 4.22 14.97
CA SER A 298 19.47 4.24 13.74
C SER A 298 18.50 3.07 13.66
N LYS A 299 18.91 1.90 14.13
CA LYS A 299 18.04 0.72 14.21
C LYS A 299 16.88 0.95 15.19
N ILE A 300 17.17 1.47 16.38
CA ILE A 300 16.15 1.83 17.37
C ILE A 300 15.18 2.87 16.80
N ARG A 301 15.67 3.89 16.07
CA ARG A 301 14.81 4.88 15.41
C ARG A 301 13.84 4.22 14.41
N ALA A 302 14.35 3.34 13.55
CA ALA A 302 13.52 2.60 12.61
C ALA A 302 12.48 1.72 13.31
N THR A 303 12.85 1.06 14.41
CA THR A 303 11.91 0.31 15.27
C THR A 303 10.80 1.21 15.80
N THR A 304 11.14 2.37 16.37
CA THR A 304 10.14 3.30 16.93
C THR A 304 9.14 3.77 15.87
N GLN A 305 9.59 4.08 14.65
CA GLN A 305 8.69 4.44 13.55
C GLN A 305 7.83 3.25 13.09
N ALA A 306 8.42 2.06 13.04
CA ALA A 306 7.71 0.83 12.72
C ALA A 306 6.57 0.56 13.72
N ILE A 307 6.84 0.71 15.02
CA ILE A 307 5.85 0.58 16.10
C ILE A 307 4.78 1.67 16.00
N ARG A 308 5.17 2.93 15.82
CA ARG A 308 4.21 4.05 15.65
C ARG A 308 3.23 3.81 14.51
N TYR A 309 3.68 3.21 13.41
CA TYR A 309 2.80 2.86 12.31
C TYR A 309 1.76 1.81 12.72
N ILE A 310 2.19 0.75 13.43
CA ILE A 310 1.29 -0.28 13.95
C ILE A 310 0.30 0.33 14.95
N ASP A 311 0.78 1.18 15.86
CA ASP A 311 -0.08 1.89 16.83
C ASP A 311 -1.19 2.65 16.11
N LYS A 312 -0.85 3.43 15.08
CA LYS A 312 -1.84 4.22 14.34
C LYS A 312 -2.85 3.36 13.59
N LEU A 313 -2.41 2.27 12.97
CA LEU A 313 -3.33 1.33 12.32
C LEU A 313 -4.28 0.67 13.32
N ILE A 314 -3.78 0.26 14.49
CA ILE A 314 -4.60 -0.38 15.53
C ILE A 314 -5.54 0.62 16.18
N GLU A 315 -5.06 1.83 16.48
CA GLU A 315 -5.88 2.93 17.00
C GLU A 315 -7.07 3.21 16.08
N CYS A 316 -6.81 3.43 14.78
CA CYS A 316 -7.85 3.61 13.78
C CYS A 316 -8.81 2.41 13.75
N LEU A 317 -8.30 1.18 13.66
CA LEU A 317 -9.11 -0.03 13.63
C LEU A 317 -10.03 -0.17 14.86
N MET A 318 -9.49 0.09 16.06
CA MET A 318 -10.25 -0.02 17.31
C MET A 318 -11.32 1.07 17.41
N ILE A 319 -11.00 2.31 17.01
CA ILE A 319 -11.98 3.41 16.97
C ILE A 319 -13.08 3.10 15.95
N LEU A 320 -12.71 2.68 14.74
CA LEU A 320 -13.63 2.38 13.65
C LEU A 320 -14.72 1.40 14.09
N ARG A 321 -14.37 0.35 14.84
CA ARG A 321 -15.33 -0.64 15.35
C ARG A 321 -16.40 -0.08 16.28
N THR A 322 -16.14 1.05 16.91
CA THR A 322 -17.12 1.72 17.79
C THR A 322 -18.02 2.68 17.02
N LYS A 323 -17.68 3.03 15.77
CA LYS A 323 -18.49 3.95 14.96
C LYS A 323 -19.79 3.26 14.50
N PRO A 324 -20.97 3.87 14.70
CA PRO A 324 -22.25 3.30 14.27
C PRO A 324 -22.29 2.93 12.79
N ALA A 325 -21.70 3.77 11.91
CA ALA A 325 -21.62 3.51 10.48
C ALA A 325 -20.82 2.24 10.16
N TYR A 326 -19.77 1.93 10.92
CA TYR A 326 -18.98 0.72 10.73
C TYR A 326 -19.76 -0.52 11.19
N ILE A 327 -20.43 -0.45 12.34
CA ILE A 327 -21.30 -1.52 12.85
C ILE A 327 -22.40 -1.85 11.82
N GLU A 328 -23.03 -0.81 11.26
CA GLU A 328 -24.02 -0.97 10.19
C GLU A 328 -23.41 -1.65 8.96
N ARG A 329 -22.23 -1.21 8.50
CA ARG A 329 -21.53 -1.82 7.37
C ARG A 329 -21.18 -3.28 7.60
N GLN A 330 -20.72 -3.62 8.80
CA GLN A 330 -20.44 -5.01 9.18
C GLN A 330 -21.73 -5.85 9.17
N SER A 331 -22.85 -5.30 9.67
CA SER A 331 -24.15 -5.99 9.62
C SER A 331 -24.64 -6.23 8.19
N LYS A 332 -24.25 -5.37 7.24
CA LYS A 332 -24.52 -5.51 5.80
C LYS A 332 -23.47 -6.37 5.07
N LYS A 333 -22.59 -7.06 5.79
CA LYS A 333 -21.50 -7.87 5.24
C LYS A 333 -20.52 -7.10 4.34
N ALA A 334 -20.27 -5.82 4.62
CA ALA A 334 -19.30 -5.02 3.87
C ALA A 334 -17.86 -5.15 4.40
N ILE A 335 -17.66 -5.71 5.60
CA ILE A 335 -16.34 -5.86 6.22
C ILE A 335 -16.19 -7.26 6.83
N LEU A 336 -15.09 -7.94 6.54
CA LEU A 336 -14.77 -9.27 7.04
C LEU A 336 -13.37 -9.30 7.66
N ASP A 337 -13.27 -9.80 8.89
CA ASP A 337 -11.99 -10.07 9.55
C ASP A 337 -11.48 -11.48 9.17
N VAL A 338 -10.20 -11.58 8.82
CA VAL A 338 -9.57 -12.84 8.38
C VAL A 338 -8.27 -13.05 9.14
N LEU A 339 -8.12 -14.22 9.77
CA LEU A 339 -6.92 -14.56 10.53
C LEU A 339 -5.83 -15.10 9.60
N TYR A 340 -4.58 -14.75 9.92
CA TYR A 340 -3.40 -15.29 9.27
C TYR A 340 -3.39 -16.82 9.27
N ASP A 341 -3.76 -17.43 10.39
CA ASP A 341 -3.75 -18.88 10.55
C ASP A 341 -4.73 -19.55 9.57
N ASP A 342 -5.92 -18.97 9.35
CA ASP A 342 -6.89 -19.48 8.37
C ASP A 342 -6.32 -19.43 6.93
N ILE A 343 -5.65 -18.32 6.58
CA ILE A 343 -5.01 -18.14 5.27
C ILE A 343 -3.87 -19.16 5.08
N MET A 344 -3.10 -19.45 6.13
CA MET A 344 -1.92 -20.30 6.03
C MET A 344 -2.25 -21.80 6.11
N GLU A 345 -3.22 -22.19 6.95
CA GLU A 345 -3.65 -23.58 7.13
C GLU A 345 -4.53 -24.05 5.97
N GLN A 346 -5.51 -23.23 5.56
CA GLN A 346 -6.52 -23.61 4.57
C GLN A 346 -6.78 -22.46 3.56
N PRO A 347 -5.79 -22.10 2.71
CA PRO A 347 -5.84 -20.92 1.85
C PRO A 347 -7.06 -20.88 0.92
N ILE A 348 -7.41 -21.99 0.27
CA ILE A 348 -8.57 -22.05 -0.64
C ILE A 348 -9.87 -21.92 0.13
N ALA A 349 -9.98 -22.53 1.32
CA ALA A 349 -11.17 -22.42 2.15
C ALA A 349 -11.37 -20.98 2.67
N ALA A 350 -10.28 -20.30 3.04
CA ALA A 350 -10.32 -18.89 3.43
C ALA A 350 -10.82 -18.00 2.28
N VAL A 351 -10.32 -18.22 1.05
CA VAL A 351 -10.78 -17.48 -0.15
C VAL A 351 -12.24 -17.80 -0.47
N ARG A 352 -12.65 -19.07 -0.33
CA ARG A 352 -14.05 -19.49 -0.50
C ARG A 352 -14.97 -18.78 0.50
N HIS A 353 -14.59 -18.74 1.77
CA HIS A 353 -15.34 -18.05 2.81
C HIS A 353 -15.51 -16.56 2.51
N ILE A 354 -14.44 -15.88 2.05
CA ILE A 354 -14.48 -14.48 1.62
C ILE A 354 -15.50 -14.28 0.49
N TYR A 355 -15.46 -15.14 -0.54
CA TYR A 355 -16.37 -15.05 -1.68
C TYR A 355 -17.83 -15.27 -1.25
N ASP A 356 -18.09 -16.29 -0.44
CA ASP A 356 -19.44 -16.58 0.06
C ASP A 356 -19.95 -15.45 0.99
N TYR A 357 -19.07 -14.83 1.80
CA TYR A 357 -19.43 -13.74 2.70
C TYR A 357 -19.89 -12.48 1.94
N PHE A 358 -19.12 -12.07 0.92
CA PHE A 358 -19.43 -10.89 0.10
C PHE A 358 -20.36 -11.18 -1.08
N GLY A 359 -20.73 -12.45 -1.29
CA GLY A 359 -21.60 -12.87 -2.39
C GLY A 359 -20.95 -12.78 -3.77
N PHE A 360 -19.64 -12.99 -3.89
CA PHE A 360 -18.95 -13.14 -5.18
C PHE A 360 -19.17 -14.55 -5.76
N SER A 361 -19.18 -14.64 -7.08
CA SER A 361 -19.37 -15.92 -7.78
C SER A 361 -18.09 -16.75 -7.73
N TRP A 362 -18.21 -18.03 -7.40
CA TRP A 362 -17.11 -18.99 -7.42
C TRP A 362 -17.19 -19.87 -8.66
N SER A 363 -16.07 -20.07 -9.35
CA SER A 363 -16.00 -20.96 -10.52
C SER A 363 -14.96 -22.08 -10.31
N PRO A 364 -15.17 -23.26 -10.93
CA PRO A 364 -14.16 -24.33 -10.92
C PRO A 364 -12.81 -23.90 -11.50
N GLU A 365 -12.82 -23.02 -12.50
CA GLU A 365 -11.60 -22.48 -13.13
C GLU A 365 -10.81 -21.61 -12.15
N PHE A 366 -11.49 -20.79 -11.35
CA PHE A 366 -10.85 -19.99 -10.31
C PHE A 366 -10.15 -20.87 -9.26
N GLU A 367 -10.84 -21.91 -8.79
CA GLU A 367 -10.26 -22.85 -7.82
C GLU A 367 -9.05 -23.59 -8.40
N ALA A 368 -9.15 -24.07 -9.64
CA ALA A 368 -8.04 -24.73 -10.33
C ALA A 368 -6.83 -23.80 -10.50
N ALA A 369 -7.06 -22.51 -10.82
CA ALA A 369 -6.01 -21.50 -10.94
C ALA A 369 -5.30 -21.28 -9.60
N MET A 370 -6.04 -21.13 -8.50
CA MET A 370 -5.45 -21.02 -7.15
C MET A 370 -4.64 -22.26 -6.77
N GLN A 371 -5.15 -23.46 -7.05
CA GLN A 371 -4.42 -24.69 -6.80
C GLN A 371 -3.11 -24.76 -7.59
N SER A 372 -3.09 -24.32 -8.85
CA SER A 372 -1.86 -24.24 -9.64
C SER A 372 -0.88 -23.24 -9.05
N TRP A 373 -1.37 -22.05 -8.72
CA TRP A 373 -0.54 -21.01 -8.13
C TRP A 373 0.13 -21.47 -6.83
N LEU A 374 -0.61 -22.17 -5.94
CA LEU A 374 -0.07 -22.72 -4.69
C LEU A 374 1.01 -23.79 -4.94
N ARG A 375 0.83 -24.65 -5.95
CA ARG A 375 1.85 -25.65 -6.32
C ARG A 375 3.13 -25.00 -6.85
N GLU A 376 3.00 -23.90 -7.60
CA GLU A 376 4.13 -23.18 -8.19
C GLU A 376 4.83 -22.26 -7.17
N ASN A 377 4.15 -21.89 -6.09
CA ASN A 377 4.62 -20.97 -5.06
C ASN A 377 4.53 -21.57 -3.64
N PRO A 378 5.24 -22.68 -3.35
CA PRO A 378 5.22 -23.29 -2.04
C PRO A 378 5.70 -22.33 -0.95
N GLN A 379 5.08 -22.40 0.22
CA GLN A 379 5.48 -21.60 1.39
C GLN A 379 6.98 -21.81 1.71
N GLY A 380 7.68 -20.72 2.01
CA GLY A 380 9.11 -20.76 2.32
C GLY A 380 10.05 -20.81 1.10
N LYS A 381 9.53 -20.78 -0.15
CA LYS A 381 10.33 -20.62 -1.38
C LYS A 381 11.30 -19.44 -1.36
N GLN A 382 11.02 -18.43 -0.54
CA GLN A 382 11.82 -17.21 -0.39
C GLN A 382 12.71 -17.21 0.87
N GLY A 383 12.82 -18.34 1.57
CA GLY A 383 13.57 -18.49 2.82
C GLY A 383 12.72 -18.28 4.07
N ARG A 384 13.11 -18.92 5.17
CA ARG A 384 12.58 -18.63 6.51
C ARG A 384 13.55 -17.73 7.22
N HIS A 385 13.14 -16.50 7.51
CA HIS A 385 13.91 -15.62 8.37
C HIS A 385 13.38 -15.70 9.80
N THR A 386 14.27 -16.01 10.73
CA THR A 386 14.01 -15.93 12.17
C THR A 386 14.41 -14.55 12.66
N TYR A 387 13.43 -13.78 13.12
CA TYR A 387 13.63 -12.47 13.75
C TYR A 387 13.17 -12.58 15.21
N SER A 388 13.82 -11.85 16.12
CA SER A 388 13.39 -11.81 17.52
C SER A 388 13.06 -10.38 17.98
N LEU A 389 12.14 -10.26 18.94
CA LEU A 389 11.83 -8.97 19.57
C LEU A 389 13.08 -8.34 20.21
N ALA A 390 13.95 -9.16 20.79
CA ALA A 390 15.18 -8.73 21.46
C ALA A 390 16.15 -8.00 20.51
N GLU A 391 16.22 -8.36 19.23
CA GLU A 391 17.04 -7.67 18.22
C GLU A 391 16.64 -6.21 18.01
N PHE A 392 15.42 -5.85 18.38
CA PHE A 392 14.85 -4.51 18.27
C PHE A 392 14.65 -3.85 19.64
N GLY A 393 15.18 -4.45 20.71
CA GLY A 393 15.03 -3.93 22.08
C GLY A 393 13.61 -4.02 22.61
N LEU A 394 12.82 -5.00 22.14
CA LEU A 394 11.44 -5.24 22.55
C LEU A 394 11.33 -6.57 23.30
N THR A 395 10.32 -6.69 24.16
CA THR A 395 9.97 -7.91 24.88
C THR A 395 8.54 -8.36 24.54
N GLN A 396 8.25 -9.64 24.75
CA GLN A 396 6.90 -10.17 24.53
C GLN A 396 5.88 -9.50 25.45
N ASP A 397 6.18 -9.36 26.74
CA ASP A 397 5.31 -8.73 27.73
C ASP A 397 4.94 -7.28 27.36
N GLU A 398 5.89 -6.50 26.83
CA GLU A 398 5.63 -5.14 26.33
C GLU A 398 4.63 -5.14 25.17
N ILE A 399 4.79 -6.04 24.20
CA ILE A 399 3.90 -6.14 23.03
C ILE A 399 2.51 -6.62 23.43
N GLU A 400 2.42 -7.65 24.26
CA GLU A 400 1.15 -8.19 24.74
C GLU A 400 0.39 -7.17 25.57
N THR A 401 1.09 -6.42 26.43
CA THR A 401 0.49 -5.33 27.21
C THR A 401 0.03 -4.18 26.32
N ARG A 402 0.87 -3.75 25.37
CA ARG A 402 0.59 -2.62 24.47
C ARG A 402 -0.64 -2.87 23.59
N TYR A 403 -0.84 -4.10 23.14
CA TYR A 403 -1.92 -4.44 22.20
C TYR A 403 -2.94 -5.40 22.79
N ALA A 404 -3.11 -5.40 24.11
CA ALA A 404 -4.00 -6.32 24.83
C ALA A 404 -5.44 -6.28 24.30
N ASP A 405 -5.98 -5.10 24.01
CA ASP A 405 -7.34 -4.93 23.48
C ASP A 405 -7.48 -5.48 22.07
N TYR A 406 -6.48 -5.27 21.21
CA TYR A 406 -6.44 -5.87 19.87
C TYR A 406 -6.38 -7.40 19.96
N ILE A 407 -5.48 -7.95 20.77
CA ILE A 407 -5.34 -9.41 20.96
C ILE A 407 -6.65 -10.01 21.46
N LYS A 408 -7.27 -9.39 22.47
CA LYS A 408 -8.55 -9.83 23.02
C LYS A 408 -9.68 -9.81 21.99
N THR A 409 -9.69 -8.80 21.12
CA THR A 409 -10.76 -8.58 20.14
C THR A 409 -10.65 -9.48 18.92
N PHE A 410 -9.43 -9.75 18.44
CA PHE A 410 -9.22 -10.39 17.13
C PHE A 410 -8.56 -11.77 17.19
N LEU A 411 -7.75 -12.06 18.21
CA LEU A 411 -6.85 -13.23 18.19
C LEU A 411 -7.22 -14.33 19.19
N ARG A 412 -8.23 -14.11 20.04
CA ARG A 412 -8.77 -15.17 20.88
C ARG A 412 -9.75 -15.98 20.04
N SER A 413 -9.39 -17.23 19.72
CA SER A 413 -10.20 -18.12 18.90
C SER A 413 -11.66 -18.17 19.37
N PRO A 414 -12.63 -18.24 18.44
CA PRO A 414 -13.85 -18.97 18.72
C PRO A 414 -13.45 -20.40 19.11
N SER A 415 -14.02 -20.93 20.19
CA SER A 415 -14.02 -22.38 20.38
C SER A 415 -14.43 -23.04 19.06
N ARG A 416 -13.63 -23.98 18.56
CA ARG A 416 -13.79 -24.73 17.30
C ARG A 416 -15.11 -25.53 17.17
N THR A 417 -16.12 -25.26 17.99
CA THR A 417 -17.43 -25.91 18.04
C THR A 417 -18.54 -25.21 17.25
N ASP A 418 -18.38 -23.95 16.81
CA ASP A 418 -19.48 -23.22 16.16
C ASP A 418 -19.44 -23.19 14.62
N LEU A 419 -18.47 -23.88 14.00
CA LEU A 419 -18.42 -24.05 12.53
C LEU A 419 -18.94 -25.41 12.04
N SER A 420 -19.54 -26.20 12.93
CA SER A 420 -20.28 -27.40 12.56
C SER A 420 -21.47 -27.54 13.51
N LEU A 421 -22.66 -27.07 13.13
CA LEU A 421 -23.96 -27.63 13.59
C LEU A 421 -25.25 -26.96 13.05
N ASP A 422 -25.21 -26.05 12.07
CA ASP A 422 -26.46 -25.48 11.49
C ASP A 422 -26.90 -26.12 10.16
N ALA A 423 -26.43 -27.32 9.85
CA ALA A 423 -26.96 -28.12 8.76
C ALA A 423 -27.18 -29.55 9.24
N LEU A 424 -28.18 -29.75 10.09
CA LEU A 424 -28.94 -31.00 10.32
C LEU A 424 -29.88 -30.76 11.50
N ASP A 425 -30.99 -30.03 11.26
CA ASP A 425 -32.30 -30.33 11.86
C ASP A 425 -33.30 -29.25 11.47
N THR A 426 -34.09 -29.53 10.43
CA THR A 426 -35.52 -29.18 10.45
C THR A 426 -36.23 -30.08 9.43
N GLN A 427 -37.31 -30.69 9.94
CA GLN A 427 -38.18 -31.69 9.33
C GLN A 427 -38.85 -31.24 8.03
#